data_AF-A0A7C7NV42-F1
#
_entry.id   AF-A0A7C7NV42-F1
#
_cell.length_a   1.000
_cell.length_b   1.000
_cell.length_c   1.000
_cell.angle_alpha   90.00
_cell.angle_beta   90.00
_cell.angle_gamma   90.00
#
_symmetry.space_group_name_H-M   'P 1'
#
loop_
_entity.id
_entity.type
_entity.pdbx_description
1 polymer ?
#
loop_
_entity_poly.entity_id
_entity_poly.type
_entity_poly.pdbx_seq_one_letter_code
_entity_poly.pdbx_strand_id
1 'polypeptide(L)'
;KDWYQKHLGFNTDDYGCTFWWKDEKGNKCSTQWSAFDQDTKYYEPSKKDFMFNYRVENLEELLKVLKEEGVTIVGEMETYSYGKFGWIMDNDGNKIELWEPIDSTFEE
;
A
#
# COMPACT_ATOMS: atom_id res chain seq x y z
N LYS A 1 0.78 -17.67 1.50
CA LYS A 1 1.75 -17.11 2.48
C LYS A 1 2.71 -18.18 2.99
N ASP A 2 2.19 -19.33 3.43
CA ASP A 2 2.97 -20.48 3.95
C ASP A 2 4.12 -20.93 3.04
N TRP A 3 3.91 -20.89 1.71
CA TRP A 3 4.97 -21.21 0.76
C TRP A 3 6.20 -20.29 0.92
N TYR A 4 5.98 -18.98 1.08
CA TYR A 4 7.05 -18.00 1.26
C TYR A 4 7.72 -18.15 2.62
N GLN A 5 6.95 -18.42 3.67
CA GLN A 5 7.51 -18.73 4.98
C GLN A 5 8.40 -19.98 4.92
N LYS A 6 7.90 -21.07 4.33
CA LYS A 6 8.62 -22.35 4.24
C LYS A 6 9.88 -22.27 3.38
N HIS A 7 9.80 -21.61 2.23
CA HIS A 7 10.86 -21.67 1.21
C HIS A 7 11.81 -20.48 1.25
N LEU A 8 11.35 -19.31 1.69
CA LEU A 8 12.14 -18.07 1.73
C LEU A 8 12.34 -17.51 3.15
N GLY A 9 11.73 -18.13 4.17
CA GLY A 9 11.88 -17.71 5.56
C GLY A 9 11.19 -16.39 5.88
N PHE A 10 10.21 -15.97 5.08
CA PHE A 10 9.47 -14.73 5.34
C PHE A 10 8.70 -14.84 6.65
N ASN A 11 8.78 -13.81 7.50
CA ASN A 11 7.98 -13.72 8.70
C ASN A 11 6.57 -13.24 8.34
N THR A 12 5.75 -14.16 7.82
CA THR A 12 4.43 -13.82 7.30
C THR A 12 3.34 -13.85 8.37
N ASP A 13 2.40 -12.89 8.31
CA ASP A 13 1.18 -12.80 9.10
C ASP A 13 -0.10 -12.68 8.22
N ASP A 14 -1.22 -12.29 8.83
CA ASP A 14 -2.50 -12.06 8.14
C ASP A 14 -2.45 -10.94 7.10
N TYR A 15 -1.45 -10.07 7.13
CA TYR A 15 -1.24 -8.96 6.22
C TYR A 15 -0.05 -9.15 5.28
N GLY A 16 0.69 -10.26 5.41
CA GLY A 16 1.81 -10.61 4.55
C GLY A 16 3.13 -10.52 5.29
N CYS A 17 4.16 -9.86 4.76
CA CYS A 17 5.48 -9.76 5.38
C CYS A 17 5.96 -8.31 5.34
N THR A 18 6.44 -7.81 6.47
CA THR A 18 7.10 -6.50 6.56
C THR A 18 8.61 -6.68 6.52
N PHE A 19 9.27 -6.03 5.55
CA PHE A 19 10.72 -5.95 5.47
C PHE A 19 11.18 -4.62 6.06
N TRP A 20 11.93 -4.67 7.16
CA TRP A 20 12.48 -3.49 7.82
C TRP A 20 13.85 -3.14 7.27
N TRP A 21 14.08 -1.86 7.01
CA TRP A 21 15.35 -1.34 6.49
C TRP A 21 15.59 0.10 6.99
N LYS A 22 16.73 0.68 6.63
CA LYS A 22 17.07 2.08 6.93
C LYS A 22 17.39 2.84 5.65
N ASP A 23 16.89 4.06 5.54
CA ASP A 23 17.25 4.95 4.44
C ASP A 23 18.69 5.48 4.56
N GLU A 24 19.12 6.28 3.58
CA GLU A 24 20.46 6.89 3.56
C GLU A 24 20.74 7.81 4.77
N LYS A 25 19.68 8.31 5.44
CA LYS A 25 19.76 9.15 6.64
C LYS A 25 19.68 8.35 7.93
N GLY A 26 19.47 7.03 7.85
CA GLY A 26 19.35 6.13 8.99
C GLY A 26 17.94 6.04 9.60
N ASN A 27 16.93 6.64 8.97
CA ASN A 27 15.54 6.56 9.42
C ASN A 27 15.02 5.12 9.28
N LYS A 28 14.18 4.66 10.21
CA LYS A 28 13.54 3.33 10.13
C LYS A 28 12.49 3.37 9.02
N CYS A 29 12.60 2.45 8.07
CA CYS A 29 11.69 2.32 6.94
C CYS A 29 11.20 0.88 6.82
N SER A 30 10.11 0.67 6.07
CA SER A 30 9.59 -0.65 5.80
C SER A 30 9.06 -0.80 4.39
N THR A 31 9.06 -2.04 3.91
CA THR A 31 8.34 -2.47 2.71
C THR A 31 7.34 -3.53 3.13
N GLN A 32 6.05 -3.26 2.88
CA GLN A 32 5.00 -4.24 3.08
C GLN A 32 4.84 -5.08 1.81
N TRP A 33 4.84 -6.40 1.96
CA TRP A 33 4.53 -7.34 0.90
C TRP A 33 3.30 -8.16 1.29
N SER A 34 2.28 -8.19 0.45
CA SER A 34 1.02 -8.88 0.74
C SER A 34 0.62 -9.77 -0.44
N ALA A 35 0.48 -11.06 -0.18
CA ALA A 35 -0.15 -11.98 -1.12
C ALA A 35 -1.66 -11.94 -0.95
N PHE A 36 -2.38 -11.90 -2.07
CA PHE A 36 -3.83 -11.98 -2.12
C PHE A 36 -4.28 -13.31 -2.72
N ASP A 37 -5.53 -13.66 -2.46
CA ASP A 37 -6.17 -14.80 -3.10
C ASP A 37 -6.34 -14.55 -4.60
N GLN A 38 -6.32 -15.64 -5.37
CA GLN A 38 -6.39 -15.59 -6.84
C GLN A 38 -7.69 -14.94 -7.35
N ASP A 39 -8.78 -15.03 -6.59
CA ASP A 39 -10.09 -14.47 -6.89
C ASP A 39 -10.37 -13.15 -6.16
N THR A 40 -9.33 -12.50 -5.63
CA THR A 40 -9.49 -11.19 -5.00
C THR A 40 -10.08 -10.17 -5.95
N LYS A 41 -11.00 -9.36 -5.42
CA LYS A 41 -11.55 -8.18 -6.13
C LYS A 41 -10.86 -6.89 -5.72
N TYR A 42 -9.83 -6.97 -4.88
CA TYR A 42 -9.21 -5.80 -4.29
C TYR A 42 -8.56 -4.88 -5.33
N TYR A 43 -8.09 -5.47 -6.44
CA TYR A 43 -7.47 -4.75 -7.54
C TYR A 43 -8.48 -4.05 -8.45
N GLU A 44 -9.79 -4.35 -8.34
CA GLU A 44 -10.82 -3.71 -9.16
C GLU A 44 -10.81 -2.18 -8.94
N PRO A 45 -10.91 -1.37 -10.01
CA PRO A 45 -11.30 -1.76 -11.37
C PRO A 45 -10.12 -2.18 -12.29
N SER A 46 -8.91 -2.28 -11.77
CA SER A 46 -7.77 -2.79 -12.53
C SER A 46 -7.96 -4.27 -12.88
N LYS A 47 -7.44 -4.65 -14.05
CA LYS A 47 -7.42 -6.04 -14.54
C LYS A 47 -6.05 -6.69 -14.38
N LYS A 48 -5.18 -6.09 -13.58
CA LYS A 48 -3.81 -6.54 -13.34
C LYS A 48 -3.81 -7.47 -12.14
N ASP A 49 -2.84 -8.38 -12.11
CA ASP A 49 -2.73 -9.41 -11.08
C ASP A 49 -2.00 -8.91 -9.82
N PHE A 50 -1.70 -7.61 -9.74
CA PHE A 50 -1.03 -6.98 -8.60
C PHE A 50 -1.37 -5.48 -8.53
N MET A 51 -1.05 -4.89 -7.38
CA MET A 51 -1.20 -3.46 -7.10
C MET A 51 0.04 -2.94 -6.38
N PHE A 52 0.39 -1.68 -6.60
CA PHE A 52 1.37 -0.97 -5.79
C PHE A 52 0.68 -0.24 -4.63
N ASN A 53 1.29 -0.30 -3.45
CA ASN A 53 0.96 0.56 -2.31
C ASN A 53 2.16 1.47 -2.05
N TYR A 54 1.97 2.78 -2.23
CA TYR A 54 2.98 3.79 -1.93
C TYR A 54 2.68 4.51 -0.63
N ARG A 55 3.71 4.66 0.21
CA ARG A 55 3.66 5.51 1.39
C ARG A 55 3.72 6.98 0.97
N VAL A 56 2.83 7.80 1.52
CA VAL A 56 2.73 9.24 1.26
C VAL A 56 2.65 10.02 2.58
N GLU A 57 3.03 11.29 2.57
CA GLU A 57 3.08 12.13 3.78
C GLU A 57 1.74 12.84 4.07
N ASN A 58 1.05 13.34 3.04
CA ASN A 58 -0.23 14.04 3.19
C ASN A 58 -1.21 13.57 2.11
N LEU A 59 -1.97 12.52 2.40
CA LEU A 59 -2.87 11.89 1.44
C LEU A 59 -4.03 12.81 1.05
N GLU A 60 -4.59 13.57 2.01
CA GLU A 60 -5.71 14.46 1.74
C GLU A 60 -5.36 15.57 0.74
N GLU A 61 -4.19 16.17 0.90
CA GLU A 61 -3.70 17.19 -0.03
C GLU A 61 -3.33 16.57 -1.38
N LEU A 62 -2.64 15.42 -1.36
CA LEU A 62 -2.25 14.72 -2.58
C LEU A 62 -3.46 14.33 -3.44
N LEU A 63 -4.52 13.77 -2.85
CA LEU A 63 -5.73 13.38 -3.59
C LEU A 63 -6.42 14.59 -4.24
N LYS A 64 -6.37 15.78 -3.61
CA LYS A 64 -6.91 17.01 -4.22
C LYS A 64 -6.11 17.40 -5.45
N VAL A 65 -4.79 17.46 -5.34
CA VAL A 65 -3.88 17.80 -6.45
C VAL A 65 -4.06 16.81 -7.61
N LEU A 66 -4.02 15.50 -7.32
CA LEU A 66 -4.19 14.47 -8.35
C LEU A 66 -5.53 14.59 -9.07
N LYS A 67 -6.61 14.89 -8.34
CA LYS A 67 -7.93 15.11 -8.94
C LYS A 67 -7.97 16.36 -9.83
N GLU A 68 -7.33 17.45 -9.40
CA GLU A 68 -7.20 18.68 -10.21
C GLU A 68 -6.39 18.45 -11.49
N GLU A 69 -5.38 17.58 -11.43
CA GLU A 69 -4.56 17.18 -12.58
C GLU A 69 -5.25 16.14 -13.49
N GLY A 70 -6.46 15.70 -13.15
CA GLY A 70 -7.26 14.77 -13.97
C GLY A 70 -6.97 13.30 -13.72
N VAL A 71 -6.24 12.95 -12.67
CA VAL A 71 -6.06 11.55 -12.24
C VAL A 71 -7.38 11.01 -11.71
N THR A 72 -7.70 9.77 -12.09
CA THR A 72 -8.94 9.12 -11.65
C THR A 72 -8.78 8.62 -10.22
N ILE A 73 -9.59 9.16 -9.30
CA ILE A 73 -9.70 8.68 -7.91
C ILE A 73 -10.71 7.52 -7.87
N VAL A 74 -10.38 6.47 -7.12
CA VAL A 74 -11.20 5.26 -6.97
C VAL A 74 -11.75 5.19 -5.55
N GLY A 75 -13.08 5.26 -5.42
CA GLY A 75 -13.75 5.18 -4.12
C GLY A 75 -13.53 6.42 -3.24
N GLU A 76 -13.78 6.25 -1.95
CA GLU A 76 -13.60 7.27 -0.92
C GLU A 76 -12.37 6.94 -0.08
N MET A 77 -11.69 7.96 0.45
CA MET A 77 -10.56 7.75 1.35
C MET A 77 -11.03 7.09 2.66
N GLU A 78 -10.29 6.10 3.13
CA GLU A 78 -10.55 5.38 4.37
C GLU A 78 -9.55 5.79 5.46
N THR A 79 -10.00 5.84 6.71
CA THR A 79 -9.16 6.22 7.86
C THR A 79 -9.26 5.18 8.96
N TYR A 80 -8.10 4.75 9.45
CA TYR A 80 -7.95 3.75 10.51
C TYR A 80 -7.03 4.29 11.61
N SER A 81 -6.94 3.55 12.71
CA SER A 81 -6.04 3.90 13.83
C SER A 81 -4.55 3.88 13.46
N TYR A 82 -4.19 3.25 12.34
CA TYR A 82 -2.82 3.08 11.86
C TYR A 82 -2.51 3.87 10.57
N GLY A 83 -3.47 4.64 10.04
CA GLY A 83 -3.24 5.47 8.86
C GLY A 83 -4.47 5.71 7.97
N LYS A 84 -4.26 6.42 6.87
CA LYS A 84 -5.27 6.73 5.85
C LYS A 84 -4.93 6.06 4.53
N PHE A 85 -5.96 5.62 3.80
CA PHE A 85 -5.82 4.93 2.53
C PHE A 85 -6.67 5.60 1.46
N GLY A 86 -6.10 5.71 0.26
CA GLY A 86 -6.78 6.23 -0.92
C GLY A 86 -6.30 5.50 -2.16
N TRP A 87 -7.09 5.55 -3.23
CA TRP A 87 -6.79 4.80 -4.44
C TRP A 87 -6.93 5.65 -5.70
N ILE A 88 -6.04 5.41 -6.65
CA ILE A 88 -6.00 6.10 -7.94
C ILE A 88 -5.82 5.11 -9.09
N MET A 89 -6.13 5.53 -10.31
CA MET A 89 -5.72 4.83 -11.52
C MET A 89 -4.54 5.54 -12.17
N ASP A 90 -3.50 4.79 -12.54
CA ASP A 90 -2.40 5.31 -13.36
C ASP A 90 -2.69 5.21 -14.87
N ASN A 91 -1.72 5.69 -15.66
CA ASN A 91 -1.80 5.72 -17.12
C ASN A 91 -1.81 4.32 -17.77
N ASP A 92 -1.34 3.29 -17.06
CA ASP A 92 -1.29 1.90 -17.54
C ASP A 92 -2.50 1.07 -17.07
N GLY A 93 -3.45 1.72 -16.38
CA GLY A 93 -4.65 1.09 -15.83
C GLY A 93 -4.38 0.24 -14.58
N ASN A 94 -3.27 0.47 -13.88
CA ASN A 94 -3.07 -0.09 -12.55
C ASN A 94 -3.92 0.71 -11.55
N LYS A 95 -4.62 0.01 -10.67
CA LYS A 95 -5.11 0.61 -9.44
C LYS A 95 -3.90 0.71 -8.52
N ILE A 96 -3.67 1.89 -7.97
CA ILE A 96 -2.60 2.17 -7.02
C ILE A 96 -3.25 2.53 -5.68
N GLU A 97 -2.73 1.95 -4.62
CA GLU A 97 -3.04 2.34 -3.25
C GLU A 97 -2.00 3.34 -2.75
N LEU A 98 -2.50 4.36 -2.06
CA LEU A 98 -1.70 5.37 -1.38
C LEU A 98 -2.00 5.26 0.10
N TRP A 99 -0.95 5.14 0.91
CA TRP A 99 -1.06 4.97 2.34
C TRP A 99 -0.31 6.08 3.07
N GLU A 100 -1.02 6.85 3.90
CA GLU A 100 -0.43 7.76 4.88
C GLU A 100 -0.40 7.06 6.25
N PRO A 101 0.76 6.52 6.66
CA PRO A 101 0.91 5.76 7.90
C PRO A 101 0.98 6.67 9.13
N ILE A 102 0.56 6.16 10.28
CA ILE A 102 0.90 6.74 11.59
C ILE A 102 2.09 5.95 12.15
N ASP A 103 3.31 6.43 11.91
CA ASP A 103 4.54 5.64 12.14
C ASP A 103 4.74 5.18 13.59
N SER A 104 4.31 5.98 14.56
CA SER A 104 4.39 5.62 15.98
C SER A 104 3.61 4.33 16.31
N THR A 105 2.68 3.89 15.46
CA THR A 105 1.95 2.63 15.64
C THR A 105 2.76 1.39 15.28
N PHE A 106 3.93 1.55 14.66
CA PHE A 106 4.80 0.45 14.21
C PHE A 106 6.18 0.42 14.89
N GLU A 107 6.33 1.13 16.02
CA GLU A 107 7.58 1.27 16.76
C GLU A 107 7.77 0.26 17.90
N GLU A 108 6.86 -0.69 18.10
CA GLU A 108 7.01 -1.79 19.07
C GLU A 108 7.92 -2.94 18.59
#